data_AF-A0A7X8UIT8-F1
#
_entry.id   AF-A0A7X8UIT8-F1
#
_cell.length_a   1.000
_cell.length_b   1.000
_cell.length_c   1.000
_cell.angle_alpha   90.00
_cell.angle_beta   90.00
_cell.angle_gamma   90.00
#
_symmetry.space_group_name_H-M   'P 1'
#
loop_
_entity.id
_entity.type
_entity.pdbx_description
1 polymer ?
#
loop_
_entity_poly.entity_id
_entity_poly.type
_entity_poly.pdbx_seq_one_letter_code
_entity_poly.pdbx_strand_id
1 'polypeptide(L)'
;MLHSIVGVDHVGIGVRDAERMRSFYSEVFCFTRVLAEMPEADHPAIHGLLRAHRTVHSSTLVAHDSGGPTIALFHAIDPEPRAIRRDFTYGDIGVAKLTFTVPDLVAFCRDKGTRLSLCSPPKTVALEGRGEYSFVYGHDPEGNLIEIVSGHGQGADDPGSLCSVGIAVTDLDRSLAFYRDVFGFKDIVVAPHERFSG
;
A
#
# COMPACT_ATOMS: atom_id res chain seq x y z
N MET A 1 -22.19 14.47 -13.49
CA MET A 1 -20.83 15.03 -13.60
C MET A 1 -20.06 14.55 -12.38
N LEU A 2 -18.95 13.83 -12.56
CA LEU A 2 -18.03 13.51 -11.47
C LEU A 2 -17.23 14.79 -11.18
N HIS A 3 -17.35 15.35 -9.98
CA HIS A 3 -16.84 16.70 -9.70
C HIS A 3 -15.41 16.76 -9.17
N SER A 4 -14.72 15.64 -8.91
CA SER A 4 -13.26 15.56 -8.71
C SER A 4 -12.85 14.15 -8.28
N ILE A 5 -11.61 13.76 -8.57
CA ILE A 5 -10.94 12.65 -7.90
C ILE A 5 -10.28 13.23 -6.65
N VAL A 6 -10.67 12.71 -5.48
CA VAL A 6 -10.19 13.22 -4.18
C VAL A 6 -9.00 12.42 -3.63
N GLY A 7 -8.69 11.25 -4.20
CA GLY A 7 -7.59 10.41 -3.78
C GLY A 7 -7.82 8.94 -4.09
N VAL A 8 -7.03 8.09 -3.44
CA VAL A 8 -7.17 6.64 -3.45
C VAL A 8 -8.13 6.23 -2.34
N ASP A 9 -9.20 5.53 -2.69
CA ASP A 9 -10.20 5.03 -1.73
C ASP A 9 -9.68 3.80 -0.96
N HIS A 10 -9.22 2.80 -1.69
CA HIS A 10 -8.66 1.58 -1.12
C HIS A 10 -7.55 0.99 -1.98
N VAL A 11 -6.71 0.18 -1.35
CA VAL A 11 -5.81 -0.76 -2.03
C VAL A 11 -6.26 -2.19 -1.77
N GLY A 12 -6.53 -2.92 -2.85
CA GLY A 12 -6.86 -4.34 -2.79
C GLY A 12 -5.60 -5.19 -2.78
N ILE A 13 -5.44 -6.01 -1.75
CA ILE A 13 -4.35 -7.00 -1.67
C ILE A 13 -4.94 -8.40 -1.57
N GLY A 14 -4.47 -9.29 -2.44
CA GLY A 14 -4.78 -10.71 -2.36
C GLY A 14 -4.00 -11.35 -1.22
N VAL A 15 -4.68 -12.11 -0.36
CA VAL A 15 -4.09 -12.75 0.83
C VAL A 15 -4.47 -14.22 0.89
N ARG A 16 -3.58 -15.03 1.45
CA ARG A 16 -3.81 -16.45 1.78
C ARG A 16 -4.39 -16.62 3.18
N ASP A 17 -4.07 -15.70 4.09
CA ASP A 17 -4.52 -15.72 5.48
C ASP A 17 -5.00 -14.31 5.88
N ALA A 18 -6.28 -14.05 5.61
CA ALA A 18 -6.90 -12.76 5.90
C ALA A 18 -6.87 -12.40 7.39
N GLU A 19 -6.94 -13.39 8.29
CA GLU A 19 -6.90 -13.12 9.73
C GLU A 19 -5.51 -12.69 10.17
N ARG A 20 -4.46 -13.42 9.73
CA ARG A 20 -3.07 -13.04 10.00
C ARG A 20 -2.74 -11.66 9.46
N MET A 21 -3.20 -11.34 8.24
CA MET A 21 -2.97 -10.04 7.63
C MET A 21 -3.74 -8.92 8.34
N ARG A 22 -4.99 -9.16 8.73
CA ARG A 22 -5.78 -8.21 9.53
C ARG A 22 -5.11 -7.91 10.86
N SER A 23 -4.68 -8.94 11.60
CA SER A 23 -3.98 -8.78 12.87
C SER A 23 -2.67 -8.00 12.70
N PHE A 24 -1.90 -8.30 11.64
CA PHE A 24 -0.68 -7.55 11.34
C PHE A 24 -0.95 -6.06 11.12
N TYR A 25 -1.86 -5.67 10.21
CA TYR A 25 -2.12 -4.26 9.94
C TYR A 25 -2.76 -3.55 11.14
N SER A 26 -3.57 -4.24 11.94
CA SER A 26 -4.12 -3.70 13.18
C SER A 26 -3.02 -3.44 14.22
N GLU A 27 -2.13 -4.39 14.46
CA GLU A 27 -1.16 -4.32 15.56
C GLU A 27 0.10 -3.50 15.23
N VAL A 28 0.45 -3.40 13.95
CA VAL A 28 1.64 -2.67 13.46
C VAL A 28 1.28 -1.26 13.01
N PHE A 29 0.15 -1.11 12.31
CA PHE A 29 -0.22 0.14 11.64
C PHE A 29 -1.56 0.71 12.10
N CYS A 30 -2.17 0.16 13.16
CA CYS A 30 -3.39 0.68 13.76
C CYS A 30 -4.63 0.69 12.82
N PHE A 31 -4.68 -0.21 11.83
CA PHE A 31 -5.88 -0.44 11.01
C PHE A 31 -6.91 -1.27 11.77
N THR A 32 -7.54 -0.67 12.78
CA THR A 32 -8.44 -1.34 13.74
C THR A 32 -9.90 -1.33 13.30
N ARG A 33 -10.30 -0.41 12.42
CA ARG A 33 -11.69 -0.28 12.00
C ARG A 33 -12.01 -1.18 10.83
N VAL A 34 -13.06 -1.99 10.98
CA VAL A 34 -13.65 -2.75 9.87
C VAL A 34 -14.79 -1.92 9.28
N LEU A 35 -14.68 -1.56 8.00
CA LEU A 35 -15.70 -0.78 7.29
C LEU A 35 -16.71 -1.66 6.57
N ALA A 36 -16.27 -2.81 6.07
CA ALA A 36 -17.12 -3.77 5.37
C ALA A 36 -16.51 -5.17 5.47
N GLU A 37 -17.38 -6.17 5.50
CA GLU A 37 -17.02 -7.58 5.39
C GLU A 37 -17.91 -8.26 4.36
N MET A 38 -17.29 -9.05 3.50
CA MET A 38 -17.96 -9.97 2.60
C MET A 38 -17.65 -11.38 3.10
N PRO A 39 -18.69 -12.15 3.47
CA PRO A 39 -18.49 -13.51 3.96
C PRO A 39 -17.98 -14.41 2.84
N GLU A 40 -17.46 -15.57 3.21
CA GLU A 40 -17.11 -16.61 2.25
C GLU A 40 -18.34 -17.06 1.48
N ALA A 41 -18.39 -16.69 0.20
CA ALA A 41 -19.47 -17.08 -0.72
C ALA A 41 -18.98 -17.02 -2.17
N ASP A 42 -19.74 -17.65 -3.06
CA ASP A 42 -19.64 -17.35 -4.49
C ASP A 42 -20.26 -15.98 -4.76
N HIS A 43 -19.51 -15.08 -5.41
CA HIS A 43 -20.03 -13.76 -5.78
C HIS A 43 -20.05 -13.58 -7.31
N PRO A 44 -21.21 -13.84 -7.96
CA PRO A 44 -21.36 -13.77 -9.42
C PRO A 44 -20.97 -12.42 -10.04
N ALA A 45 -21.11 -11.33 -9.28
CA ALA A 45 -20.80 -9.98 -9.75
C ALA A 45 -19.33 -9.78 -10.18
N ILE A 46 -18.40 -10.60 -9.68
CA ILE A 46 -16.97 -10.45 -9.97
C ILE A 46 -16.37 -11.60 -10.80
N HIS A 47 -17.20 -12.54 -11.26
CA HIS A 47 -16.76 -13.66 -12.12
C HIS A 47 -15.97 -13.18 -13.35
N GLY A 48 -16.41 -12.08 -13.97
CA GLY A 48 -15.72 -11.47 -15.11
C GLY A 48 -14.34 -10.89 -14.76
N LEU A 49 -14.19 -10.29 -13.57
CA LEU A 49 -12.92 -9.75 -13.07
C LEU A 49 -11.91 -10.88 -12.82
N LEU A 50 -12.37 -11.96 -12.19
CA LEU A 50 -11.54 -13.11 -11.82
C LEU A 50 -11.37 -14.12 -12.96
N ARG A 51 -12.06 -13.92 -14.09
CA ARG A 51 -12.03 -14.79 -15.28
C ARG A 51 -12.34 -16.26 -14.94
N ALA A 52 -13.29 -16.47 -14.04
CA ALA A 52 -13.73 -17.79 -13.60
C ALA A 52 -15.26 -17.88 -13.60
N HIS A 53 -15.79 -19.09 -13.83
CA HIS A 53 -17.23 -19.34 -13.89
C HIS A 53 -17.88 -19.46 -12.49
N ARG A 54 -17.05 -19.56 -11.46
CA ARG A 54 -17.40 -19.61 -10.05
C ARG A 54 -16.21 -19.10 -9.26
N THR A 55 -16.44 -18.25 -8.28
CA THR A 55 -15.37 -17.71 -7.44
C THR A 55 -15.80 -17.57 -6.00
N VAL A 56 -15.40 -18.52 -5.16
CA VAL A 56 -15.61 -18.44 -3.71
C VAL A 56 -14.49 -17.60 -3.11
N HIS A 57 -14.85 -16.55 -2.39
CA HIS A 57 -13.92 -15.68 -1.69
C HIS A 57 -14.60 -15.00 -0.50
N SER A 58 -13.77 -14.45 0.38
CA SER A 58 -14.18 -13.50 1.42
C SER A 58 -13.31 -12.25 1.32
N SER A 59 -13.79 -11.14 1.88
CA SER A 59 -12.97 -9.93 1.95
C SER A 59 -13.33 -9.06 3.15
N THR A 60 -12.34 -8.36 3.67
CA THR A 60 -12.51 -7.38 4.75
C THR A 60 -11.88 -6.06 4.33
N LEU A 61 -12.64 -4.97 4.44
CA LEU A 61 -12.13 -3.61 4.26
C LEU A 61 -11.77 -3.04 5.61
N VAL A 62 -10.49 -2.77 5.84
CA VAL A 62 -9.99 -2.19 7.09
C VAL A 62 -9.50 -0.76 6.88
N ALA A 63 -9.65 0.07 7.91
CA ALA A 63 -9.33 1.48 7.90
C ALA A 63 -8.56 1.90 9.15
N HIS A 64 -7.77 2.95 8.97
CA HIS A 64 -7.12 3.69 10.05
C HIS A 64 -8.05 4.80 10.57
N ASP A 65 -8.00 5.10 11.86
CA ASP A 65 -8.87 6.12 12.48
C ASP A 65 -8.59 7.53 11.98
N SER A 66 -7.34 7.82 11.62
CA SER A 66 -6.92 9.11 11.05
C SER A 66 -7.36 9.32 9.59
N GLY A 67 -8.01 8.33 8.97
CA GLY A 67 -8.41 8.36 7.56
C GLY A 67 -7.29 7.94 6.60
N GLY A 68 -7.37 8.44 5.36
CA GLY A 68 -6.51 8.01 4.27
C GLY A 68 -7.06 6.78 3.51
N PRO A 69 -6.27 6.20 2.59
CA PRO A 69 -6.66 5.02 1.85
C PRO A 69 -6.87 3.82 2.79
N THR A 70 -7.87 3.01 2.47
CA THR A 70 -8.22 1.79 3.20
C THR A 70 -7.55 0.57 2.58
N ILE A 71 -7.49 -0.55 3.31
CA ILE A 71 -6.91 -1.81 2.81
C ILE A 71 -8.03 -2.84 2.67
N ALA A 72 -8.25 -3.33 1.46
CA ALA A 72 -9.14 -4.43 1.19
C ALA A 72 -8.34 -5.74 1.16
N LEU A 73 -8.51 -6.57 2.20
CA LEU A 73 -7.95 -7.92 2.26
C LEU A 73 -8.87 -8.84 1.47
N PHE A 74 -8.38 -9.39 0.35
CA PHE A 74 -9.15 -10.25 -0.53
C PHE A 74 -8.62 -11.68 -0.46
N HIS A 75 -9.41 -12.60 0.10
CA HIS A 75 -9.04 -14.00 0.24
C HIS A 75 -9.85 -14.85 -0.74
N ALA A 76 -9.21 -15.29 -1.83
CA ALA A 76 -9.78 -16.26 -2.74
C ALA A 76 -9.69 -17.66 -2.13
N ILE A 77 -10.75 -18.45 -2.26
CA ILE A 77 -10.86 -19.82 -1.72
C ILE A 77 -10.98 -20.82 -2.87
N ASP A 78 -11.80 -20.50 -3.88
CA ASP A 78 -11.95 -21.29 -5.09
C ASP A 78 -12.07 -20.35 -6.30
N PRO A 79 -11.10 -20.34 -7.24
CA PRO A 79 -9.86 -21.12 -7.21
C PRO A 79 -8.88 -20.61 -6.13
N GLU A 80 -7.96 -21.48 -5.71
CA GLU A 80 -6.92 -21.10 -4.75
C GLU A 80 -6.12 -19.85 -5.19
N PRO A 81 -5.74 -18.98 -4.24
CA PRO A 81 -5.05 -17.75 -4.55
C PRO A 81 -3.65 -18.05 -5.09
N ARG A 82 -3.28 -17.34 -6.15
CA ARG A 82 -1.94 -17.41 -6.75
C ARG A 82 -1.25 -16.05 -6.67
N ALA A 83 0.04 -16.07 -6.34
CA ALA A 83 0.86 -14.86 -6.41
C ALA A 83 0.89 -14.34 -7.86
N ILE A 84 0.68 -13.03 -8.03
CA ILE A 84 0.75 -12.38 -9.35
C ILE A 84 2.18 -12.45 -9.90
N ARG A 85 3.18 -12.30 -9.01
CA ARG A 85 4.61 -12.33 -9.34
C ARG A 85 5.29 -13.40 -8.49
N ARG A 86 6.16 -14.19 -9.11
CA ARG A 86 7.12 -15.05 -8.41
C ARG A 86 8.42 -14.25 -8.36
N ASP A 87 9.04 -14.17 -7.19
CA ASP A 87 10.30 -13.42 -6.97
C ASP A 87 10.21 -11.92 -7.28
N PHE A 88 9.19 -11.26 -6.72
CA PHE A 88 8.95 -9.81 -6.91
C PHE A 88 10.19 -8.98 -6.57
N THR A 89 10.53 -8.05 -7.46
CA THR A 89 11.55 -7.02 -7.23
C THR A 89 10.94 -5.62 -7.30
N TYR A 90 11.57 -4.69 -6.59
CA TYR A 90 11.14 -3.29 -6.64
C TYR A 90 11.22 -2.77 -8.09
N GLY A 91 10.10 -2.25 -8.59
CA GLY A 91 9.97 -1.78 -9.97
C GLY A 91 9.29 -2.76 -10.92
N ASP A 92 8.93 -3.98 -10.48
CA ASP A 92 8.09 -4.85 -11.31
C ASP A 92 6.71 -4.22 -11.54
N ILE A 93 6.32 -4.14 -12.81
CA ILE A 93 5.12 -3.42 -13.29
C ILE A 93 3.87 -3.79 -12.49
N GLY A 94 3.19 -2.79 -11.91
CA GLY A 94 1.92 -2.89 -11.16
C GLY A 94 2.02 -2.26 -9.77
N VAL A 95 1.09 -2.60 -8.85
CA VAL A 95 1.18 -2.15 -7.44
C VAL A 95 2.49 -2.68 -6.85
N ALA A 96 3.34 -1.76 -6.45
CA ALA A 96 4.74 -2.01 -6.13
C ALA A 96 5.06 -1.78 -4.64
N LYS A 97 4.41 -0.82 -3.98
CA LYS A 97 4.58 -0.60 -2.53
C LYS A 97 3.39 0.09 -1.88
N LEU A 98 3.23 -0.13 -0.58
CA LEU A 98 2.38 0.68 0.30
C LEU A 98 3.28 1.53 1.20
N THR A 99 3.02 2.83 1.32
CA THR A 99 3.84 3.72 2.15
C THR A 99 3.07 4.19 3.37
N PHE A 100 3.58 3.88 4.56
CA PHE A 100 3.02 4.24 5.85
C PHE A 100 3.84 5.36 6.49
N THR A 101 3.16 6.34 7.08
CA THR A 101 3.79 7.43 7.82
C THR A 101 3.79 7.16 9.32
N VAL A 102 4.92 7.44 9.96
CA VAL A 102 5.09 7.35 11.42
C VAL A 102 5.76 8.62 11.93
N PRO A 103 5.45 9.06 13.17
CA PRO A 103 6.06 10.26 13.74
C PRO A 103 7.57 10.09 13.98
N ASP A 104 8.00 8.91 14.42
CA ASP A 104 9.39 8.57 14.70
C ASP A 104 9.72 7.17 14.17
N LEU A 105 10.48 7.12 13.07
CA LEU A 105 10.86 5.87 12.43
C LEU A 105 11.77 5.00 13.31
N VAL A 106 12.65 5.60 14.11
CA VAL A 106 13.57 4.86 14.99
C VAL A 106 12.78 4.19 16.10
N ALA A 107 11.87 4.92 16.74
CA ALA A 107 10.99 4.37 17.76
C ALA A 107 10.08 3.27 17.20
N PHE A 108 9.51 3.49 16.00
CA PHE A 108 8.70 2.48 15.32
C PHE A 108 9.49 1.21 15.03
N CYS A 109 10.69 1.31 14.45
CA CYS A 109 11.52 0.15 14.15
C CYS A 109 11.95 -0.60 15.42
N ARG A 110 12.19 0.10 16.54
CA ARG A 110 12.50 -0.54 17.82
C ARG A 110 11.32 -1.34 18.38
N ASP A 111 10.10 -0.82 18.27
CA ASP A 111 8.90 -1.48 18.83
C ASP A 111 8.31 -2.57 17.90
N LYS A 112 8.18 -2.25 16.61
CA LYS A 112 7.47 -3.07 15.62
C LYS A 112 8.37 -3.74 14.59
N GLY A 113 9.64 -3.36 14.49
CA GLY A 113 10.55 -3.82 13.43
C GLY A 113 10.77 -5.33 13.38
N THR A 114 10.64 -6.04 14.51
CA THR A 114 10.75 -7.51 14.58
C THR A 114 9.55 -8.24 13.98
N ARG A 115 8.43 -7.54 13.76
CA ARG A 115 7.22 -8.07 13.11
C ARG A 115 7.28 -7.91 11.58
N LEU A 116 8.31 -7.24 11.09
CA LEU A 116 8.53 -6.91 9.69
C LEU A 116 9.76 -7.67 9.17
N SER A 117 9.72 -8.08 7.91
CA SER A 117 10.94 -8.51 7.23
C SER A 117 11.63 -7.28 6.62
N LEU A 118 12.42 -6.56 7.42
CA LEU A 118 13.12 -5.35 6.98
C LEU A 118 14.20 -5.68 5.94
N CYS A 119 14.24 -4.90 4.87
CA CYS A 119 15.22 -5.05 3.78
C CYS A 119 16.59 -4.46 4.14
N SER A 120 16.62 -3.47 5.04
CA SER A 120 17.82 -2.84 5.55
C SER A 120 17.53 -2.13 6.88
N PRO A 121 18.55 -1.64 7.60
CA PRO A 121 18.36 -0.61 8.61
C PRO A 121 17.71 0.67 8.02
N PRO A 122 17.04 1.50 8.84
CA PRO A 122 16.52 2.80 8.42
C PRO A 122 17.59 3.71 7.82
N LYS A 123 17.22 4.51 6.83
CA LYS A 123 18.08 5.47 6.14
C LYS A 123 17.47 6.86 6.18
N THR A 124 18.31 7.89 6.10
CA THR A 124 17.89 9.29 6.02
C THR A 124 18.59 9.95 4.85
N VAL A 125 17.81 10.66 4.02
CA VAL A 125 18.29 11.44 2.89
C VAL A 125 17.72 12.85 2.97
N ALA A 126 18.41 13.82 2.39
CA ALA A 126 17.87 15.16 2.21
C ALA A 126 17.16 15.24 0.85
N LEU A 127 15.87 15.55 0.87
CA LEU A 127 15.09 15.82 -0.33
C LEU A 127 15.04 17.33 -0.58
N GLU A 128 15.38 17.73 -1.81
CA GLU A 128 15.31 19.11 -2.25
C GLU A 128 13.90 19.68 -2.05
N GLY A 129 13.79 20.80 -1.33
CA GLY A 129 12.51 21.45 -1.02
C GLY A 129 11.63 20.74 0.02
N ARG A 130 12.06 19.60 0.59
CA ARG A 130 11.30 18.83 1.61
C ARG A 130 12.06 18.55 2.90
N GLY A 131 13.38 18.78 2.92
CA GLY A 131 14.20 18.54 4.09
C GLY A 131 14.52 17.06 4.28
N GLU A 132 14.71 16.65 5.53
CA GLU A 132 15.06 15.27 5.84
C GLU A 132 13.89 14.31 5.61
N TYR A 133 14.19 13.22 4.91
CA TYR A 133 13.31 12.11 4.64
C TYR A 133 13.95 10.84 5.16
N SER A 134 13.38 10.30 6.23
CA SER A 134 13.81 9.05 6.85
C SER A 134 12.87 7.93 6.43
N PHE A 135 13.42 6.81 5.98
CA PHE A 135 12.64 5.70 5.46
C PHE A 135 13.27 4.34 5.75
N VAL A 136 12.44 3.30 5.73
CA VAL A 136 12.86 1.90 5.69
C VAL A 136 11.90 1.10 4.82
N TYR A 137 12.42 0.12 4.11
CA TYR A 137 11.61 -0.86 3.38
C TYR A 137 11.54 -2.18 4.15
N GLY A 138 10.38 -2.82 4.10
CA GLY A 138 10.18 -4.16 4.62
C GLY A 138 9.05 -4.88 3.91
N HIS A 139 8.80 -6.11 4.32
CA HIS A 139 7.66 -6.87 3.83
C HIS A 139 6.68 -7.14 4.96
N ASP A 140 5.40 -7.17 4.60
CA ASP A 140 4.34 -7.72 5.43
C ASP A 140 4.45 -9.27 5.50
N PRO A 141 3.59 -9.94 6.30
CA PRO A 141 3.65 -11.39 6.50
C PRO A 141 3.47 -12.25 5.23
N GLU A 142 2.92 -11.69 4.15
CA GLU A 142 2.70 -12.36 2.88
C GLU A 142 3.60 -11.86 1.74
N GLY A 143 4.55 -10.98 2.05
CA GLY A 143 5.57 -10.54 1.11
C GLY A 143 5.22 -9.29 0.31
N ASN A 144 4.14 -8.57 0.64
CA ASN A 144 3.92 -7.27 0.00
C ASN A 144 4.95 -6.26 0.50
N LEU A 145 5.54 -5.51 -0.43
CA LEU A 145 6.52 -4.49 -0.09
C LEU A 145 5.83 -3.29 0.56
N ILE A 146 6.34 -2.89 1.71
CA ILE A 146 5.91 -1.69 2.41
C ILE A 146 7.11 -0.78 2.68
N GLU A 147 6.83 0.51 2.67
CA GLU A 147 7.76 1.57 3.02
C GLU A 147 7.22 2.26 4.27
N ILE A 148 8.06 2.49 5.27
CA ILE A 148 7.71 3.27 6.45
C ILE A 148 8.56 4.52 6.47
N VAL A 149 7.93 5.68 6.64
CA VAL A 149 8.58 6.99 6.47
C VAL A 149 8.28 7.93 7.63
N SER A 150 9.25 8.81 7.94
CA SER A 150 9.08 9.95 8.84
C SER A 150 9.81 11.18 8.26
N GLY A 151 9.28 12.39 8.45
CA GLY A 151 9.89 13.64 7.96
C GLY A 151 8.92 14.82 7.84
N HIS A 152 9.46 16.03 7.65
CA HIS A 152 8.68 17.29 7.65
C HIS A 152 7.65 17.32 6.50
N GLY A 153 6.39 17.65 6.82
CA GLY A 153 5.32 17.87 5.83
C GLY A 153 4.51 16.62 5.45
N GLN A 154 4.79 15.46 6.05
CA GLN A 154 3.91 14.29 5.99
C GLN A 154 3.12 14.25 7.31
N GLY A 155 1.79 14.31 7.22
CA GLY A 155 0.87 14.48 8.36
C GLY A 155 0.88 13.32 9.35
N ALA A 156 1.94 13.21 10.15
CA ALA A 156 2.18 12.11 11.08
C ALA A 156 2.04 12.61 12.52
N ASP A 157 0.88 13.14 12.87
CA ASP A 157 0.48 13.13 14.29
C ASP A 157 0.01 11.73 14.69
N ASP A 158 -0.53 10.96 13.74
CA ASP A 158 -1.02 9.60 13.97
C ASP A 158 -0.04 8.52 13.44
N PRO A 159 0.34 7.55 14.28
CA PRO A 159 1.28 6.50 13.90
C PRO A 159 0.63 5.47 12.96
N GLY A 160 1.22 5.27 11.79
CA GLY A 160 0.91 4.13 10.92
C GLY A 160 -0.17 4.37 9.87
N SER A 161 -0.53 5.62 9.58
CA SER A 161 -1.46 5.92 8.48
C SER A 161 -0.86 5.58 7.11
N LEU A 162 -1.68 5.02 6.21
CA LEU A 162 -1.30 4.79 4.82
C LEU A 162 -1.37 6.13 4.08
N CYS A 163 -0.24 6.59 3.51
CA CYS A 163 -0.17 7.91 2.87
C CYS A 163 -0.08 7.83 1.35
N SER A 164 0.44 6.74 0.79
CA SER A 164 0.51 6.56 -0.66
C SER A 164 0.64 5.10 -1.09
N VAL A 165 0.33 4.88 -2.36
CA VAL A 165 0.51 3.60 -3.07
C VAL A 165 1.46 3.84 -4.23
N GLY A 166 2.55 3.08 -4.28
CA GLY A 166 3.49 3.10 -5.39
C GLY A 166 3.04 2.15 -6.49
N ILE A 167 3.08 2.62 -7.73
CA ILE A 167 2.91 1.78 -8.92
C ILE A 167 4.18 1.84 -9.76
N ALA A 168 4.64 0.68 -10.22
CA ALA A 168 5.71 0.62 -11.21
C ALA A 168 5.12 0.57 -12.61
N VAL A 169 5.74 1.32 -13.51
CA VAL A 169 5.26 1.55 -14.87
C VAL A 169 6.38 1.31 -15.88
N THR A 170 6.01 0.96 -17.11
CA THR A 170 6.99 0.71 -18.19
C THR A 170 7.57 1.99 -18.79
N ASP A 171 6.90 3.12 -18.61
CA ASP A 171 7.23 4.40 -19.22
C ASP A 171 6.69 5.51 -18.31
N LEU A 172 7.60 6.17 -17.59
CA LEU A 172 7.24 7.15 -16.58
C LEU A 172 6.57 8.37 -17.19
N ASP A 173 7.09 8.88 -18.31
CA ASP A 173 6.57 10.07 -18.99
C ASP A 173 5.15 9.83 -19.51
N ARG A 174 4.92 8.66 -20.14
CA ARG A 174 3.58 8.27 -20.60
C ARG A 174 2.60 8.14 -19.44
N SER A 175 3.03 7.56 -18.32
CA SER A 175 2.18 7.42 -17.13
C SER A 175 1.87 8.78 -16.49
N LEU A 176 2.86 9.66 -16.34
CA LEU A 176 2.66 11.03 -15.83
C LEU A 176 1.70 11.82 -16.71
N ALA A 177 1.84 11.72 -18.03
CA ALA A 177 0.92 12.36 -18.97
C ALA A 177 -0.52 11.84 -18.79
N PHE A 178 -0.71 10.53 -18.64
CA PHE A 178 -2.02 9.96 -18.39
C PHE A 178 -2.67 10.50 -17.11
N TYR A 179 -1.98 10.47 -15.95
CA TYR A 179 -2.54 10.98 -14.70
C TYR A 179 -2.82 12.49 -14.74
N ARG A 180 -1.96 13.27 -15.40
CA ARG A 180 -2.17 14.71 -15.57
C ARG A 180 -3.35 15.02 -16.49
N ASP A 181 -3.39 14.43 -17.67
CA ASP A 181 -4.30 14.83 -18.74
C ASP A 181 -5.69 14.20 -18.59
N VAL A 182 -5.77 12.99 -18.02
CA VAL A 182 -7.04 12.27 -17.81
C VAL A 182 -7.62 12.54 -16.42
N PHE A 183 -6.77 12.53 -15.38
CA PHE A 183 -7.23 12.64 -13.99
C PHE A 183 -6.96 14.01 -13.35
N GLY A 184 -6.23 14.89 -14.04
CA GLY A 184 -5.96 16.25 -13.54
C GLY A 184 -4.93 16.31 -12.41
N PHE A 185 -4.11 15.27 -12.22
CA PHE A 185 -3.07 15.27 -11.19
C PHE A 185 -1.90 16.14 -11.65
N LYS A 186 -1.88 17.40 -11.19
CA LYS A 186 -0.93 18.43 -11.66
C LYS A 186 0.27 18.63 -10.76
N ASP A 187 0.14 18.25 -9.48
CA ASP A 187 1.18 18.49 -8.49
C ASP A 187 2.22 17.37 -8.50
N ILE A 188 3.48 17.73 -8.73
CA ILE A 188 4.62 16.83 -8.56
C ILE A 188 5.12 17.00 -7.13
N VAL A 189 4.89 15.99 -6.32
CA VAL A 189 5.22 15.96 -4.88
C VAL A 189 6.74 15.82 -4.68
N VAL A 190 7.37 14.92 -5.46
CA VAL A 190 8.82 14.70 -5.53
C VAL A 190 9.17 14.54 -7.00
N ALA A 191 10.17 15.29 -7.47
CA ALA A 191 10.61 15.20 -8.86
C ALA A 191 11.22 13.81 -9.15
N PRO A 192 11.09 13.29 -10.39
CA PRO A 192 11.83 12.10 -10.81
C PRO A 192 13.32 12.32 -10.58
N HIS A 193 13.95 11.44 -9.79
CA HIS A 193 15.39 11.46 -9.59
C HIS A 193 16.08 10.53 -10.60
N GLU A 194 17.19 10.96 -11.18
CA GLU A 194 17.96 10.16 -12.15
C GLU A 194 18.76 9.02 -11.49
N ARG A 195 18.89 9.00 -10.16
CA ARG A 195 19.60 7.97 -9.40
C ARG A 195 18.85 7.59 -8.14
N PHE A 196 18.83 6.29 -7.87
CA PHE A 196 18.35 5.73 -6.61
C PHE A 196 19.33 6.11 -5.49
N SER A 197 18.84 6.77 -4.44
CA SER A 197 19.64 7.15 -3.26
C SER A 197 19.53 6.15 -2.11
N GLY A 198 19.00 4.95 -2.38
CA GLY A 198 18.79 3.87 -1.41
C GLY A 198 19.86 2.81 -1.50
#